data_AF-A0A357YJP2-F1
#
_entry.id   AF-A0A357YJP2-F1
#
_cell.length_a   1.000
_cell.length_b   1.000
_cell.length_c   1.000
_cell.angle_alpha   90.00
_cell.angle_beta   90.00
_cell.angle_gamma   90.00
#
_symmetry.space_group_name_H-M   'P 1'
#
loop_
_entity.id
_entity.type
_entity.pdbx_description
1 polymer ?
#
loop_
_entity_poly.entity_id
_entity_poly.type
_entity_poly.pdbx_seq_one_letter_code
_entity_poly.pdbx_strand_id
1 'polypeptide(L)'
;MKSSDITINGETNVKHDFTIKATQVNGKITVADNLPKTLTVEIPVSSLISGERLMDKKTHEAFDEPKNPTIKFNMTEVNSIQVNGENIAVTVTGDLTLRGATKKVTLKADGKVTSPGVYTFQGVLPIKMSDYGMKAPTAMMGTLKTKDQVTVNYNVTFEGNPIYFNSIAYTQNK
;
A
#
# COMPACT_ATOMS: atom_id res chain seq x y z
N MET A 1 8.76 -7.07 -8.33
CA MET A 1 7.72 -7.71 -7.50
C MET A 1 7.16 -8.89 -8.26
N LYS A 2 6.95 -10.04 -7.60
CA LYS A 2 6.47 -11.28 -8.23
C LYS A 2 4.94 -11.32 -8.30
N SER A 3 4.26 -10.93 -7.23
CA SER A 3 2.80 -10.85 -7.17
C SER A 3 2.34 -9.85 -6.12
N SER A 4 1.08 -9.43 -6.21
CA SER A 4 0.44 -8.54 -5.25
C SER A 4 -1.06 -8.80 -5.19
N ASP A 5 -1.62 -8.76 -4.01
CA ASP A 5 -3.03 -8.52 -3.75
C ASP A 5 -3.14 -7.27 -2.87
N ILE A 6 -3.65 -6.18 -3.44
CA ILE A 6 -3.85 -4.92 -2.73
C ILE A 6 -5.30 -4.53 -2.89
N THR A 7 -5.96 -4.31 -1.75
CA THR A 7 -7.36 -3.89 -1.67
C THR A 7 -7.51 -2.62 -0.86
N ILE A 8 -8.44 -1.77 -1.27
CA ILE A 8 -8.87 -0.58 -0.55
C ILE A 8 -10.29 -0.85 -0.08
N ASN A 9 -10.48 -0.97 1.23
CA ASN A 9 -11.78 -1.16 1.84
C ASN A 9 -12.29 0.17 2.37
N GLY A 10 -13.52 0.52 2.04
CA GLY A 10 -14.19 1.71 2.56
C GLY A 10 -15.55 1.37 3.12
N GLU A 11 -15.95 2.14 4.14
CA GLU A 11 -17.23 1.99 4.81
C GLU A 11 -18.17 3.13 4.46
N THR A 12 -19.49 2.89 4.54
CA THR A 12 -20.51 3.93 4.31
C THR A 12 -21.47 4.08 5.49
N ASN A 13 -22.17 5.21 5.56
CA ASN A 13 -23.18 5.46 6.60
C ASN A 13 -24.43 4.57 6.50
N VAL A 14 -24.64 3.89 5.36
CA VAL A 14 -25.78 3.01 5.11
C VAL A 14 -25.40 1.52 5.08
N LYS A 15 -24.19 1.18 5.57
CA LYS A 15 -23.63 -0.20 5.60
C LYS A 15 -23.54 -0.87 4.22
N HIS A 16 -23.47 -0.07 3.17
CA HIS A 16 -23.09 -0.52 1.85
C HIS A 16 -21.59 -0.29 1.68
N ASP A 17 -20.80 -1.13 2.35
CA ASP A 17 -19.35 -1.04 2.32
C ASP A 17 -18.82 -1.54 0.97
N PHE A 18 -17.57 -1.21 0.66
CA PHE A 18 -17.01 -1.52 -0.64
C PHE A 18 -15.54 -1.92 -0.58
N THR A 19 -15.14 -2.66 -1.59
CA THR A 19 -13.77 -3.09 -1.81
C THR A 19 -13.34 -2.74 -3.23
N ILE A 20 -12.19 -2.11 -3.37
CA ILE A 20 -11.54 -1.80 -4.64
C ILE A 20 -10.23 -2.59 -4.70
N LYS A 21 -9.97 -3.29 -5.80
CA LYS A 21 -8.72 -4.01 -6.02
C LYS A 21 -7.79 -3.23 -6.94
N ALA A 22 -6.52 -3.15 -6.60
CA ALA A 22 -5.49 -2.70 -7.53
C ALA A 22 -5.07 -3.88 -8.42
N THR A 23 -5.51 -3.86 -9.68
CA THR A 23 -5.25 -4.94 -10.65
C THR A 23 -3.87 -4.86 -11.28
N GLN A 24 -3.20 -3.72 -11.17
CA GLN A 24 -1.83 -3.51 -11.62
C GLN A 24 -1.04 -2.79 -10.53
N VAL A 25 0.07 -3.39 -10.12
CA VAL A 25 0.97 -2.83 -9.10
C VAL A 25 2.39 -3.07 -9.56
N ASN A 26 3.20 -2.03 -9.57
CA ASN A 26 4.61 -2.09 -9.91
C ASN A 26 5.45 -1.83 -8.66
N GLY A 27 6.07 -2.88 -8.13
CA GLY A 27 6.91 -2.79 -6.93
C GLY A 27 8.37 -3.12 -7.24
N LYS A 28 9.29 -2.26 -6.82
CA LYS A 28 10.73 -2.48 -6.90
C LYS A 28 11.36 -2.27 -5.53
N ILE A 29 12.19 -3.23 -5.14
CA ILE A 29 13.01 -3.17 -3.93
C ILE A 29 14.46 -3.33 -4.34
N THR A 30 15.36 -2.56 -3.74
CA THR A 30 16.79 -2.79 -3.82
C THR A 30 17.33 -3.15 -2.46
N VAL A 31 18.23 -4.12 -2.43
CA VAL A 31 18.82 -4.64 -1.20
C VAL A 31 20.33 -4.55 -1.34
N ALA A 32 20.99 -4.03 -0.32
CA ALA A 32 22.44 -4.07 -0.17
C ALA A 32 22.77 -4.28 1.31
N ASP A 33 23.87 -4.99 1.59
CA ASP A 33 24.28 -5.34 2.96
C ASP A 33 23.18 -6.08 3.74
N ASN A 34 22.40 -6.92 3.05
CA ASN A 34 21.22 -7.62 3.60
C ASN A 34 20.12 -6.69 4.17
N LEU A 35 20.13 -5.41 3.80
CA LEU A 35 19.11 -4.43 4.20
C LEU A 35 18.42 -3.81 2.98
N PRO A 36 17.11 -3.55 3.04
CA PRO A 36 16.42 -2.81 1.99
C PRO A 36 16.93 -1.37 1.97
N LYS A 37 17.40 -0.91 0.80
CA LYS A 37 17.88 0.46 0.61
C LYS A 37 16.81 1.33 -0.03
N THR A 38 16.07 0.78 -0.99
CA THR A 38 14.94 1.47 -1.61
C THR A 38 13.75 0.53 -1.73
N LEU A 39 12.56 1.09 -1.61
CA LEU A 39 11.31 0.44 -1.96
C LEU A 39 10.44 1.49 -2.66
N THR A 40 10.08 1.22 -3.90
CA THR A 40 9.17 2.04 -4.68
C THR A 40 7.97 1.21 -5.09
N VAL A 41 6.77 1.75 -4.92
CA VAL A 41 5.52 1.16 -5.41
C VAL A 41 4.79 2.19 -6.25
N GLU A 42 4.39 1.79 -7.45
CA GLU A 42 3.55 2.59 -8.33
C GLU A 42 2.29 1.81 -8.71
N ILE A 43 1.13 2.43 -8.50
CA ILE A 43 -0.18 1.86 -8.85
C ILE A 43 -0.87 2.84 -9.81
N PRO A 44 -1.13 2.45 -11.06
CA PRO A 44 -1.95 3.24 -11.96
C PRO A 44 -3.36 3.39 -11.40
N VAL A 45 -3.89 4.60 -11.39
CA VAL A 45 -5.25 4.86 -10.86
C VAL A 45 -6.31 4.11 -11.66
N SER A 46 -6.16 4.01 -12.99
CA SER A 46 -7.00 3.19 -13.87
C SER A 46 -7.10 1.73 -13.45
N SER A 47 -6.11 1.20 -12.74
CA SER A 47 -6.08 -0.20 -12.31
C SER A 47 -6.89 -0.47 -11.04
N LEU A 48 -7.42 0.58 -10.39
CA LEU A 48 -8.31 0.48 -9.24
C LEU A 48 -9.71 0.11 -9.71
N ILE A 49 -10.12 -1.14 -9.45
CA ILE A 49 -11.37 -1.73 -9.95
C ILE A 49 -12.14 -2.36 -8.78
N SER A 50 -13.41 -1.99 -8.60
CA SER A 50 -14.35 -2.64 -7.68
C SER A 50 -15.18 -3.74 -8.35
N GLY A 51 -15.26 -3.74 -9.68
CA GLY A 51 -16.16 -4.60 -10.45
C GLY A 51 -17.49 -3.94 -10.81
N GLU A 52 -17.74 -2.72 -10.32
CA GLU A 52 -18.90 -1.91 -10.66
C GLU A 52 -18.49 -0.64 -11.42
N ARG A 53 -18.83 -0.57 -12.71
CA ARG A 53 -18.40 0.52 -13.61
C ARG A 53 -18.66 1.93 -13.08
N LEU A 54 -19.80 2.16 -12.40
CA LEU A 54 -20.11 3.47 -11.84
C LEU A 54 -19.18 3.82 -10.66
N MET A 55 -18.87 2.83 -9.84
CA MET A 55 -17.97 2.98 -8.70
C MET A 55 -16.51 3.12 -9.14
N ASP A 56 -16.08 2.39 -10.17
CA ASP A 56 -14.76 2.55 -10.79
C ASP A 56 -14.57 3.99 -11.26
N LYS A 57 -15.55 4.51 -12.02
CA LYS A 57 -15.55 5.91 -12.48
C LYS A 57 -15.43 6.90 -11.32
N LYS A 58 -16.19 6.69 -10.24
CA LYS A 58 -16.14 7.56 -9.04
C LYS A 58 -14.80 7.48 -8.33
N THR A 59 -14.18 6.31 -8.31
CA THR A 59 -12.84 6.10 -7.76
C THR A 59 -11.82 6.90 -8.56
N HIS A 60 -11.81 6.76 -9.89
CA HIS A 60 -10.87 7.49 -10.76
C HIS A 60 -11.07 9.01 -10.70
N GLU A 61 -12.32 9.47 -10.63
CA GLU A 61 -12.67 10.88 -10.40
C GLU A 61 -12.13 11.40 -9.05
N ALA A 62 -12.24 10.60 -7.98
CA ALA A 62 -11.76 10.98 -6.65
C ALA A 62 -10.25 11.21 -6.61
N PHE A 63 -9.50 10.51 -7.46
CA PHE A 63 -8.05 10.70 -7.64
C PHE A 63 -7.68 11.82 -8.61
N ASP A 64 -8.64 12.41 -9.34
CA ASP A 64 -8.35 13.32 -10.47
C ASP A 64 -7.36 12.67 -11.45
N GLU A 65 -7.68 11.42 -11.85
CA GLU A 65 -6.81 10.54 -12.63
C GLU A 65 -6.13 11.23 -13.82
N PRO A 66 -6.79 12.03 -14.67
CA PRO A 66 -6.14 12.64 -15.83
C PRO A 66 -4.94 13.52 -15.46
N LYS A 67 -4.94 14.10 -14.25
CA LYS A 67 -3.81 14.91 -13.73
C LYS A 67 -2.89 14.11 -12.82
N ASN A 68 -3.43 13.09 -12.15
CA ASN A 68 -2.72 12.27 -11.17
C ASN A 68 -2.89 10.79 -11.50
N PRO A 69 -2.31 10.29 -12.60
CA PRO A 69 -2.60 8.95 -13.11
C PRO A 69 -1.96 7.83 -12.29
N THR A 70 -1.12 8.15 -11.30
CA THR A 70 -0.31 7.18 -10.58
C THR A 70 -0.26 7.52 -9.10
N ILE A 71 -0.58 6.52 -8.27
CA ILE A 71 -0.29 6.51 -6.84
C ILE A 71 1.15 6.05 -6.66
N LYS A 72 1.91 6.73 -5.80
CA LYS A 72 3.33 6.43 -5.59
C LYS A 72 3.65 6.29 -4.12
N PHE A 73 4.43 5.28 -3.76
CA PHE A 73 5.08 5.18 -2.46
C PHE A 73 6.58 5.07 -2.67
N ASN A 74 7.34 5.88 -1.91
CA ASN A 74 8.80 5.82 -1.87
C ASN A 74 9.26 5.69 -0.42
N MET A 75 9.92 4.58 -0.09
CA MET A 75 10.51 4.39 1.23
C MET A 75 11.64 5.40 1.44
N THR A 76 11.59 6.07 2.59
CA THR A 76 12.61 7.03 3.05
C THR A 76 13.47 6.48 4.17
N GLU A 77 12.93 5.54 4.95
CA GLU A 77 13.58 5.03 6.15
C GLU A 77 13.11 3.60 6.43
N VAL A 78 14.07 2.76 6.82
CA VAL A 78 13.80 1.47 7.46
C VAL A 78 13.81 1.72 8.97
N ASN A 79 12.67 1.59 9.63
CA ASN A 79 12.61 1.86 11.08
C ASN A 79 13.04 0.62 11.87
N SER A 80 12.55 -0.57 11.49
CA SER A 80 12.94 -1.83 12.12
C SER A 80 12.79 -3.02 11.18
N ILE A 81 13.66 -4.01 11.37
CA ILE A 81 13.57 -5.35 10.79
C ILE A 81 13.90 -6.35 11.88
N GLN A 82 12.98 -7.25 12.16
CA GLN A 82 13.16 -8.35 13.11
C GLN A 82 12.97 -9.66 12.36
N VAL A 83 13.92 -10.58 12.50
CA VAL A 83 13.86 -11.89 11.83
C VAL A 83 13.89 -12.99 12.88
N ASN A 84 12.92 -13.90 12.81
CA ASN A 84 12.82 -15.08 13.66
C ASN A 84 12.53 -16.32 12.80
N GLY A 85 13.60 -17.07 12.48
CA GLY A 85 13.55 -18.15 11.51
C GLY A 85 13.14 -17.62 10.13
N GLU A 86 12.05 -18.14 9.59
CA GLU A 86 11.48 -17.69 8.31
C GLU A 86 10.62 -16.43 8.43
N ASN A 87 10.23 -16.03 9.65
CA ASN A 87 9.34 -14.90 9.87
C ASN A 87 10.11 -13.59 9.94
N ILE A 88 9.53 -12.54 9.36
CA ILE A 88 10.11 -11.20 9.28
C ILE A 88 9.04 -10.22 9.77
N ALA A 89 9.34 -9.37 10.74
CA ALA A 89 8.52 -8.20 11.04
C ALA A 89 9.29 -6.95 10.59
N VAL A 90 8.66 -6.10 9.79
CA VAL A 90 9.30 -4.90 9.24
C VAL A 90 8.43 -3.67 9.43
N THR A 91 9.06 -2.58 9.83
CA THR A 91 8.44 -1.24 9.84
C THR A 91 9.27 -0.31 8.99
N VAL A 92 8.64 0.33 8.00
CA VAL A 92 9.28 1.31 7.12
C VAL A 92 8.47 2.60 7.10
N THR A 93 9.15 3.71 6.92
CA THR A 93 8.54 5.03 6.71
C THR A 93 8.84 5.51 5.30
N GLY A 94 7.85 6.06 4.64
CA GLY A 94 8.00 6.56 3.27
C GLY A 94 6.99 7.63 2.92
N ASP A 95 7.21 8.23 1.76
CA ASP A 95 6.36 9.24 1.17
C ASP A 95 5.31 8.56 0.29
N LEU A 96 4.05 8.68 0.67
CA LEU A 96 2.90 8.24 -0.10
C LEU A 96 2.28 9.45 -0.80
N THR A 97 2.14 9.38 -2.12
CA THR A 97 1.51 10.39 -2.97
C THR A 97 0.17 9.89 -3.49
N LEU A 98 -0.92 10.60 -3.14
CA LEU A 98 -2.28 10.37 -3.63
C LEU A 98 -2.83 11.70 -4.16
N ARG A 99 -3.43 11.71 -5.36
CA ARG A 99 -4.00 12.92 -5.98
C ARG A 99 -3.00 14.10 -5.98
N GLY A 100 -1.73 13.83 -6.21
CA GLY A 100 -0.66 14.84 -6.23
C GLY A 100 -0.23 15.39 -4.86
N ALA A 101 -0.96 15.08 -3.78
CA ALA A 101 -0.55 15.40 -2.41
C ALA A 101 0.35 14.30 -1.86
N THR A 102 1.47 14.67 -1.21
CA THR A 102 2.42 13.72 -0.62
C THR A 102 2.41 13.84 0.90
N LYS A 103 2.34 12.71 1.59
CA LYS A 103 2.43 12.61 3.05
C LYS A 103 3.35 11.48 3.45
N LYS A 104 4.05 11.68 4.56
CA LYS A 104 4.83 10.65 5.23
C LYS A 104 3.88 9.65 5.90
N VAL A 105 4.05 8.37 5.62
CA VAL A 105 3.30 7.26 6.22
C VAL A 105 4.25 6.18 6.71
N THR A 106 3.81 5.42 7.71
CA THR A 106 4.54 4.26 8.24
C THR A 106 3.80 2.98 7.85
N LEU A 107 4.48 2.11 7.13
CA LEU A 107 4.01 0.76 6.81
C LEU A 107 4.54 -0.22 7.84
N LYS A 108 3.66 -1.06 8.37
CA LYS A 108 4.03 -2.20 9.22
C LYS A 108 3.64 -3.47 8.48
N ALA A 109 4.57 -4.39 8.31
CA ALA A 109 4.29 -5.64 7.62
C ALA A 109 4.85 -6.84 8.39
N ASP A 110 4.04 -7.88 8.45
CA ASP A 110 4.47 -9.22 8.79
C ASP A 110 4.83 -9.94 7.50
N GLY A 111 5.96 -10.61 7.48
CA GLY A 111 6.50 -11.25 6.29
C GLY A 111 7.09 -12.61 6.58
N LYS A 112 7.35 -13.34 5.50
CA LYS A 112 7.87 -14.69 5.55
C LYS A 112 8.79 -14.96 4.36
N VAL A 113 9.90 -15.66 4.62
CA VAL A 113 10.70 -16.33 3.58
C VAL A 113 9.96 -17.60 3.15
N THR A 114 9.44 -17.64 1.92
CA THR A 114 8.66 -18.79 1.42
C THR A 114 9.51 -19.79 0.64
N SER A 115 10.59 -19.31 0.04
CA SER A 115 11.69 -20.09 -0.52
C SER A 115 12.94 -19.21 -0.60
N PRO A 116 14.15 -19.74 -0.86
CA PRO A 116 15.34 -18.91 -1.01
C PRO A 116 15.12 -17.78 -2.03
N GLY A 117 15.27 -16.52 -1.59
CA GLY A 117 15.09 -15.34 -2.43
C GLY A 117 13.64 -14.90 -2.67
N VAL A 118 12.65 -15.58 -2.08
CA VAL A 118 11.22 -15.24 -2.19
C VAL A 118 10.65 -14.84 -0.84
N TYR A 119 10.09 -13.65 -0.78
CA TYR A 119 9.58 -13.04 0.45
C TYR A 119 8.17 -12.54 0.24
N THR A 120 7.25 -12.93 1.12
CA THR A 120 5.88 -12.42 1.16
C THR A 120 5.74 -11.47 2.34
N PHE A 121 5.04 -10.36 2.16
CA PHE A 121 4.75 -9.37 3.19
C PHE A 121 3.28 -8.98 3.15
N GLN A 122 2.64 -8.96 4.31
CA GLN A 122 1.26 -8.55 4.49
C GLN A 122 1.12 -7.47 5.55
N GLY A 123 0.17 -6.57 5.37
CA GLY A 123 -0.10 -5.53 6.35
C GLY A 123 -1.30 -4.68 5.97
N VAL A 124 -1.54 -3.69 6.83
CA VAL A 124 -2.71 -2.83 6.77
C VAL A 124 -2.29 -1.39 6.99
N LEU A 125 -2.78 -0.49 6.14
CA LEU A 125 -2.56 0.94 6.23
C LEU A 125 -3.90 1.69 6.23
N PRO A 126 -4.33 2.26 7.36
CA PRO A 126 -5.45 3.20 7.37
C PRO A 126 -5.04 4.54 6.75
N ILE A 127 -5.90 5.11 5.90
CA ILE A 127 -5.67 6.38 5.21
C ILE A 127 -6.93 7.23 5.34
N LYS A 128 -6.76 8.51 5.68
CA LYS A 128 -7.84 9.51 5.53
C LYS A 128 -7.72 10.20 4.19
N MET A 129 -8.79 10.18 3.40
CA MET A 129 -8.82 10.88 2.11
C MET A 129 -8.61 12.39 2.27
N SER A 130 -9.16 12.97 3.33
CA SER A 130 -9.02 14.40 3.64
C SER A 130 -7.57 14.86 3.86
N ASP A 131 -6.68 14.00 4.37
CA ASP A 131 -5.26 14.32 4.55
C ASP A 131 -4.56 14.62 3.20
N TYR A 132 -5.11 14.08 2.11
CA TYR A 132 -4.64 14.26 0.74
C TYR A 132 -5.48 15.26 -0.06
N GLY A 133 -6.38 15.98 0.59
CA GLY A 133 -7.31 16.90 -0.07
C GLY A 133 -8.29 16.19 -1.02
N MET A 134 -8.48 14.88 -0.87
CA MET A 134 -9.48 14.11 -1.59
C MET A 134 -10.83 14.26 -0.88
N LYS A 135 -11.91 14.33 -1.66
CA LYS A 135 -13.27 14.33 -1.11
C LYS A 135 -13.81 12.92 -1.15
N ALA A 136 -14.32 12.45 -0.01
CA ALA A 136 -15.02 11.17 0.06
C ALA A 136 -16.21 11.19 -0.93
N PRO A 137 -16.35 10.17 -1.80
CA PRO A 137 -17.47 10.09 -2.72
C PRO A 137 -18.83 10.05 -2.01
N THR A 138 -19.86 10.52 -2.70
CA THR A 138 -21.25 10.42 -2.25
C THR A 138 -22.12 9.87 -3.36
N ALA A 139 -23.14 9.09 -3.01
CA ALA A 139 -24.14 8.56 -3.94
C ALA A 139 -25.58 8.85 -3.45
N MET A 140 -26.58 8.49 -4.26
CA MET A 140 -28.01 8.68 -3.92
C MET A 140 -28.35 10.11 -3.47
N MET A 141 -27.95 11.10 -4.28
CA MET A 141 -28.13 12.53 -3.98
C MET A 141 -27.55 12.97 -2.62
N GLY A 142 -26.49 12.29 -2.15
CA GLY A 142 -25.80 12.63 -0.90
C GLY A 142 -26.29 11.85 0.33
N THR A 143 -27.26 10.97 0.16
CA THR A 143 -27.76 10.10 1.25
C THR A 143 -26.73 9.06 1.65
N LEU A 144 -26.05 8.46 0.66
CA LEU A 144 -24.93 7.55 0.88
C LEU A 144 -23.63 8.35 0.90
N LYS A 145 -22.94 8.28 2.03
CA LYS A 145 -21.66 8.96 2.30
C LYS A 145 -20.60 7.92 2.64
N THR A 146 -19.52 7.93 1.89
CA THR A 146 -18.31 7.20 2.23
C THR A 146 -17.64 7.85 3.44
N LYS A 147 -17.19 7.04 4.40
CA LYS A 147 -16.38 7.53 5.51
C LYS A 147 -15.05 8.07 4.99
N ASP A 148 -14.50 9.07 5.67
CA ASP A 148 -13.24 9.70 5.24
C ASP A 148 -12.05 8.73 5.31
N GLN A 149 -12.08 7.80 6.27
CA GLN A 149 -11.08 6.75 6.39
C GLN A 149 -11.38 5.58 5.46
N VAL A 150 -10.36 5.15 4.73
CA VAL A 150 -10.29 3.86 4.03
C VAL A 150 -9.13 3.05 4.56
N THR A 151 -9.18 1.74 4.37
CA THR A 151 -8.15 0.81 4.82
C THR A 151 -7.53 0.11 3.62
N VAL A 152 -6.23 0.29 3.43
CA VAL A 152 -5.46 -0.42 2.42
C VAL A 152 -4.92 -1.71 3.03
N ASN A 153 -5.33 -2.86 2.52
CA ASN A 153 -4.70 -4.13 2.83
C ASN A 153 -3.76 -4.48 1.69
N TYR A 154 -2.57 -4.97 2.02
CA TYR A 154 -1.61 -5.42 1.04
C TYR A 154 -1.07 -6.79 1.42
N ASN A 155 -0.92 -7.63 0.41
CA ASN A 155 -0.17 -8.88 0.46
C ASN A 155 0.70 -8.93 -0.81
N VAL A 156 2.01 -8.76 -0.65
CA VAL A 156 2.94 -8.60 -1.77
C VAL A 156 4.03 -9.65 -1.68
N THR A 157 4.43 -10.20 -2.82
CA THR A 157 5.55 -11.13 -2.91
C THR A 157 6.65 -10.53 -3.76
N PHE A 158 7.86 -10.50 -3.23
CA PHE A 158 9.08 -10.13 -3.95
C PHE A 158 9.94 -11.36 -4.19
N GLU A 159 10.64 -11.36 -5.32
CA GLU A 159 11.59 -12.39 -5.70
C GLU A 159 12.87 -11.71 -6.15
N GLY A 160 14.01 -12.25 -5.69
CA GLY A 160 15.34 -11.73 -5.96
C GLY A 160 16.40 -12.62 -5.35
N ASN A 161 17.58 -12.05 -5.10
CA ASN A 161 18.67 -12.81 -4.49
C ASN A 161 18.32 -13.23 -3.04
N PRO A 162 18.68 -14.45 -2.63
CA PRO A 162 18.59 -14.86 -1.24
C PRO A 162 19.34 -13.89 -0.32
N ILE A 163 18.69 -13.52 0.77
CA ILE A 163 19.23 -12.69 1.85
C ILE A 163 19.44 -13.65 3.01
N TYR A 164 20.67 -13.70 3.51
CA TYR A 164 21.02 -14.52 4.65
C TYR A 164 20.98 -13.64 5.90
N PHE A 165 19.87 -13.71 6.64
CA PHE A 165 19.71 -12.98 7.88
C PHE A 165 20.50 -13.67 9.00
N ASN A 166 21.67 -13.14 9.33
CA ASN A 166 22.45 -13.62 10.47
C ASN A 166 21.86 -13.08 11.79
N SER A 167 20.69 -13.58 12.22
CA SER A 167 20.04 -13.24 13.50
C SER A 167 20.06 -11.73 13.87
N ILE A 168 19.81 -10.86 12.88
CA ILE A 168 19.97 -9.41 13.06
C ILE A 168 18.61 -8.83 13.44
N ALA A 169 18.51 -8.28 14.65
CA ALA A 169 17.50 -7.27 14.94
C ALA A 169 18.08 -5.93 14.49
N TYR A 170 17.57 -5.37 13.40
CA TYR A 170 17.86 -3.99 13.02
C TYR A 170 16.78 -3.10 13.62
N THR A 171 17.18 -2.10 14.38
CA THR A 171 16.31 -1.02 14.84
C THR A 171 17.09 0.27 14.72
N GLN A 172 16.55 1.23 13.96
CA GLN A 172 17.05 2.60 14.02
C GLN A 172 16.66 3.19 15.37
N ASN A 173 17.64 3.35 16.26
CA ASN A 173 17.47 4.18 17.43
C ASN A 173 17.39 5.63 16.94
N LYS A 174 16.25 6.29 17.21
CA LYS A 174 16.08 7.72 16.99
C LYS A 174 16.97 8.55 17.90
#